data_AF-A0A9P7YWD0-F1
#
_entry.id   AF-A0A9P7YWD0-F1
#
_cell.length_a   1.000
_cell.length_b   1.000
_cell.length_c   1.000
_cell.angle_alpha   90.00
_cell.angle_beta   90.00
_cell.angle_gamma   90.00
#
_symmetry.space_group_name_H-M   'P 1'
#
loop_
_entity.id
_entity.type
_entity.pdbx_description
1 polymer ?
#
loop_
_entity_poly.entity_id
_entity_poly.type
_entity_poly.pdbx_seq_one_letter_code
_entity_poly.pdbx_strand_id
1 'polypeptide(L)'
;MMFGRLTQKHGKNYLREALDLEYYTHVESALRVPEVAGEVSHRIHLDHCIELLRQSLMCHLDLTPIPRLRLPNSNLQHANQDQVHTCRDFSSIRNWVVENSIVLEN
;
A
#
# COMPACT_ATOMS: atom_id res chain seq x y z
N MET A 1 -1.53 -18.12 12.71
CA MET A 1 -1.53 -16.65 12.94
C MET A 1 -0.23 -16.07 12.40
N MET A 2 -0.16 -15.69 11.11
CA MET A 2 1.03 -15.04 10.52
C MET A 2 0.75 -14.33 9.18
N PHE A 3 -0.48 -13.88 8.93
CA PHE A 3 -0.90 -13.48 7.58
C PHE A 3 -0.83 -11.97 7.27
N GLY A 4 -0.72 -11.10 8.28
CA GLY A 4 -0.68 -9.63 8.08
C GLY A 4 0.63 -9.07 7.50
N ARG A 5 1.77 -9.77 7.64
CA ARG A 5 3.08 -9.28 7.14
C ARG A 5 3.30 -9.48 5.64
N LEU A 6 2.62 -10.43 5.01
CA LEU A 6 2.91 -10.83 3.63
C LEU A 6 2.37 -9.83 2.61
N THR A 7 1.18 -9.29 2.83
CA THR A 7 0.53 -8.30 1.94
C THR A 7 1.26 -6.96 1.93
N GLN A 8 1.72 -6.48 3.09
CA GLN A 8 2.52 -5.25 3.15
C GLN A 8 3.89 -5.39 2.46
N LYS A 9 4.56 -6.56 2.61
CA LYS A 9 5.83 -6.83 1.94
C LYS A 9 5.67 -6.85 0.41
N HIS A 10 4.58 -7.43 -0.08
CA HIS A 10 4.28 -7.50 -1.50
C HIS A 10 4.11 -6.10 -2.12
N GLY A 11 3.30 -5.23 -1.50
CA GLY A 11 3.08 -3.87 -2.01
C GLY A 11 4.35 -3.01 -2.07
N LYS A 12 5.23 -3.12 -1.06
CA LYS A 12 6.53 -2.40 -1.07
C LYS A 12 7.44 -2.88 -2.19
N ASN A 13 7.49 -4.19 -2.44
CA ASN A 13 8.30 -4.73 -3.53
C ASN A 13 7.74 -4.29 -4.88
N TYR A 14 6.42 -4.32 -5.04
CA TYR A 14 5.76 -3.88 -6.27
C TYR A 14 6.02 -2.40 -6.57
N LEU A 15 5.92 -1.50 -5.57
CA LEU A 15 6.26 -0.09 -5.74
C LEU A 15 7.69 0.11 -6.23
N ARG A 16 8.64 -0.66 -5.69
CA ARG A 16 10.05 -0.60 -6.08
C ARG A 16 10.26 -1.04 -7.52
N GLU A 17 9.59 -2.12 -7.92
CA GLU A 17 9.68 -2.62 -9.30
C GLU A 17 9.03 -1.64 -10.30
N ALA A 18 7.92 -1.00 -9.91
CA ALA A 18 7.23 -0.01 -10.74
C ALA A 18 7.99 1.31 -10.93
N LEU A 19 8.95 1.63 -10.06
CA LEU A 19 9.77 2.85 -10.14
C LEU A 19 10.99 2.69 -11.06
N ASP A 20 11.38 1.45 -11.37
CA ASP A 20 12.58 1.14 -12.16
C ASP A 20 12.23 0.13 -13.26
N LEU A 21 11.52 0.63 -14.27
CA LEU A 21 11.07 -0.18 -15.41
C LEU A 21 12.22 -0.62 -16.33
N GLU A 22 13.35 0.08 -16.30
CA GLU A 22 14.56 -0.30 -17.04
C GLU A 22 15.16 -1.59 -16.49
N TYR A 23 15.20 -1.73 -15.16
CA TYR A 23 15.65 -2.95 -14.51
C TYR A 23 14.55 -4.03 -14.44
N TYR A 24 13.30 -3.65 -14.17
CA TYR A 24 12.16 -4.57 -13.98
C TYR A 24 11.21 -4.57 -15.18
N THR A 25 11.68 -5.17 -16.28
CA THR A 25 10.94 -5.18 -17.56
C THR A 25 9.64 -6.00 -17.53
N HIS A 26 9.49 -6.95 -16.60
CA HIS A 26 8.27 -7.76 -16.44
C HIS A 26 7.05 -6.95 -15.96
N VAL A 27 7.26 -5.71 -15.53
CA VAL A 27 6.20 -4.80 -15.07
C VAL A 27 5.71 -3.89 -16.20
N GLU A 28 6.43 -3.78 -17.32
CA GLU A 28 6.00 -2.96 -18.47
C GLU A 28 4.66 -3.43 -19.06
N SER A 29 4.40 -4.74 -19.09
CA SER A 29 3.12 -5.28 -19.55
C SER A 29 1.95 -4.87 -18.65
N ALA A 30 2.22 -4.51 -17.40
CA ALA A 30 1.20 -4.10 -16.44
C ALA A 30 0.76 -2.64 -16.64
N LEU A 31 1.55 -1.79 -17.31
CA LEU A 31 1.12 -0.43 -17.72
C LEU A 31 -0.06 -0.45 -18.71
N ARG A 32 -0.35 -1.61 -19.33
CA ARG A 32 -1.47 -1.77 -20.24
C ARG A 32 -2.79 -1.75 -19.47
N VAL A 33 -3.83 -1.25 -20.15
CA VAL A 33 -5.21 -1.39 -19.65
C VAL A 33 -5.53 -2.89 -19.59
N PRO A 34 -6.12 -3.39 -18.49
CA PRO A 34 -6.45 -4.79 -18.38
C PRO A 34 -7.37 -5.23 -19.53
N GLU A 35 -6.94 -6.21 -20.33
CA GLU A 35 -7.74 -6.82 -21.40
C GLU A 35 -8.73 -7.85 -20.83
N VAL A 36 -8.44 -8.39 -19.63
CA VAL A 36 -9.25 -9.42 -18.97
C VAL A 36 -10.15 -8.79 -17.91
N ALA A 37 -11.45 -9.06 -18.01
CA ALA A 37 -12.43 -8.64 -17.02
C ALA A 37 -12.09 -9.24 -15.63
N GLY A 38 -11.84 -8.38 -14.65
CA GLY A 38 -11.48 -8.76 -13.28
C GLY A 38 -10.00 -8.52 -12.91
N GLU A 39 -9.16 -8.13 -13.87
CA GLU A 39 -7.81 -7.65 -13.59
C GLU A 39 -7.82 -6.16 -13.22
N VAL A 40 -6.98 -5.80 -12.24
CA VAL A 40 -6.83 -4.42 -11.76
C VAL A 40 -5.71 -3.78 -12.57
N SER A 41 -5.94 -2.58 -13.10
CA SER A 41 -4.88 -1.85 -13.82
C SER A 41 -3.72 -1.55 -12.88
N HIS A 42 -2.50 -1.54 -13.42
CA HIS A 42 -1.30 -1.23 -12.63
C HIS A 42 -1.40 0.12 -11.91
N ARG A 43 -2.05 1.11 -12.55
CA ARG A 43 -2.29 2.40 -11.91
C ARG A 43 -3.14 2.27 -10.65
N ILE A 44 -4.25 1.55 -10.71
CA ILE A 44 -5.11 1.32 -9.53
C ILE A 44 -4.35 0.53 -8.46
N HIS A 45 -3.54 -0.46 -8.86
CA HIS A 45 -2.73 -1.23 -7.92
C HIS A 45 -1.69 -0.37 -7.19
N LEU A 46 -1.03 0.55 -7.91
CA LEU A 46 -0.10 1.51 -7.34
C LEU A 46 -0.77 2.51 -6.41
N ASP A 47 -1.90 3.09 -6.83
CA ASP A 47 -2.65 4.06 -6.03
C ASP A 47 -3.05 3.41 -4.68
N HIS A 48 -3.51 2.16 -4.72
CA HIS A 48 -3.82 1.39 -3.51
C HIS A 48 -2.59 1.11 -2.64
N CYS A 49 -1.45 0.74 -3.24
CA CYS A 49 -0.22 0.52 -2.48
C CYS A 49 0.28 1.79 -1.77
N ILE A 50 0.23 2.94 -2.44
CA ILE A 50 0.62 4.23 -1.86
C ILE A 50 -0.31 4.60 -0.72
N GLU A 51 -1.61 4.42 -0.89
CA GLU A 51 -2.59 4.69 0.15
C GLU A 51 -2.37 3.82 1.39
N LEU A 52 -2.06 2.53 1.21
CA LEU A 52 -1.72 1.65 2.32
C LEU A 52 -0.43 2.04 3.03
N LEU A 53 0.58 2.51 2.30
CA LEU A 53 1.80 3.04 2.92
C LEU A 53 1.49 4.29 3.73
N ARG A 54 0.69 5.22 3.19
CA ARG A 54 0.25 6.42 3.89
C ARG A 54 -0.52 6.07 5.17
N GLN A 55 -1.51 5.18 5.09
CA GLN A 55 -2.27 4.71 6.25
C GLN A 55 -1.37 4.01 7.27
N SER A 56 -0.49 3.11 6.85
CA SER A 56 0.45 2.44 7.75
C SER A 56 1.40 3.40 8.46
N LEU A 57 1.81 4.48 7.80
CA LEU A 57 2.66 5.53 8.39
C LEU A 57 1.88 6.43 9.35
N MET A 58 0.64 6.77 9.00
CA MET A 58 -0.21 7.57 9.89
C MET A 58 -0.65 6.80 11.13
N CYS A 59 -0.86 5.49 11.00
CA CYS A 59 -1.37 4.63 12.05
C CYS A 59 -0.24 3.83 12.73
N HIS A 60 0.96 4.40 12.89
CA HIS A 60 2.17 3.74 13.43
C HIS A 60 1.85 2.67 14.50
N LEU A 61 2.18 1.40 14.18
CA LEU A 61 1.82 0.17 14.93
C LEU A 61 0.36 -0.29 14.79
N ASP A 62 -0.25 -0.11 13.62
CA ASP A 62 -1.44 -0.86 13.28
C ASP A 62 -1.11 -2.37 13.24
N LEU A 63 -1.51 -3.08 14.29
CA LEU A 63 -1.39 -4.53 14.41
C LEU A 63 -2.66 -5.25 13.98
N THR A 64 -3.64 -4.53 13.41
CA THR A 64 -4.88 -5.10 12.91
C THR A 64 -4.54 -6.11 11.81
N PRO A 65 -4.84 -7.42 12.00
CA PRO A 65 -4.60 -8.41 10.97
C PRO A 65 -5.40 -8.05 9.72
N ILE A 66 -4.78 -8.14 8.54
CA ILE A 66 -5.47 -8.00 7.26
C ILE A 66 -5.88 -9.40 6.80
N PRO A 67 -7.15 -9.80 6.93
CA PRO A 67 -7.60 -11.11 6.47
C PRO A 67 -7.64 -11.17 4.94
N ARG A 68 -7.61 -12.37 4.37
CA ARG A 68 -7.98 -12.57 2.97
C ARG A 68 -9.45 -12.91 2.88
N LEU A 69 -10.20 -12.15 2.09
CA LEU A 69 -11.60 -12.37 1.80
C LEU A 69 -11.74 -12.95 0.39
N ARG A 70 -12.71 -13.86 0.22
CA ARG A 70 -13.11 -14.34 -1.10
C ARG A 70 -14.17 -13.39 -1.65
N LEU A 71 -14.00 -12.92 -2.87
CA LEU A 71 -14.99 -12.08 -3.53
C LEU A 71 -16.28 -12.90 -3.80
N PRO A 72 -17.48 -12.32 -3.59
CA PRO A 72 -18.73 -12.98 -3.95
C PRO A 72 -18.71 -13.37 -5.43
N ASN A 73 -19.07 -14.61 -5.75
CA ASN A 73 -19.11 -15.15 -7.11
C ASN A 73 -17.76 -15.23 -7.84
N SER A 74 -16.64 -15.23 -7.10
CA SER A 74 -15.30 -15.35 -7.68
C SER A 74 -14.41 -16.29 -6.87
N ASN A 75 -13.49 -16.98 -7.57
CA ASN A 75 -12.44 -17.76 -6.93
C ASN A 75 -11.27 -16.90 -6.41
N LEU A 76 -11.30 -15.59 -6.67
CA LEU A 76 -10.27 -14.65 -6.22
C LEU A 76 -10.35 -14.42 -4.72
N GLN A 77 -9.18 -14.52 -4.07
CA GLN A 77 -8.96 -14.06 -2.70
C GLN A 77 -8.26 -12.70 -2.75
N HIS A 78 -8.87 -11.70 -2.14
CA HIS A 78 -8.30 -10.37 -1.99
C HIS A 78 -7.98 -10.09 -0.52
N ALA A 79 -6.98 -9.25 -0.26
CA ALA A 79 -6.66 -8.83 1.09
C ALA A 79 -7.69 -7.77 1.54
N ASN A 80 -8.30 -7.90 2.71
CA ASN A 80 -9.28 -6.94 3.23
C ASN A 80 -8.60 -5.67 3.74
N GLN A 81 -7.97 -4.93 2.84
CA GLN A 81 -7.15 -3.79 3.15
C GLN A 81 -7.99 -2.54 3.45
N ASP A 82 -9.23 -2.51 2.97
CA ASP A 82 -10.20 -1.41 3.13
C ASP A 82 -10.99 -1.48 4.44
N GLN A 83 -10.59 -2.35 5.38
CA GLN A 83 -11.22 -2.44 6.69
C GLN A 83 -10.97 -1.18 7.53
N VAL A 84 -11.84 -0.94 8.50
CA VAL A 84 -11.64 0.16 9.45
C VAL A 84 -10.44 -0.15 10.33
N HIS A 85 -9.49 0.78 10.36
CA HIS A 85 -8.28 0.70 11.18
C HIS A 85 -8.36 1.68 12.37
N THR A 86 -7.77 1.32 13.50
CA THR A 86 -7.63 2.23 14.65
C THR A 86 -6.24 2.86 14.61
N CYS A 87 -6.19 4.18 14.44
CA CYS A 87 -4.94 4.91 14.27
C CYS A 87 -4.52 5.64 15.54
N ARG A 88 -3.20 5.80 15.72
CA ARG A 88 -2.65 6.78 16.66
C ARG A 88 -2.83 8.20 16.11
N ASP A 89 -2.79 9.20 16.99
CA ASP A 89 -2.86 10.58 16.57
C ASP A 89 -1.61 10.99 15.78
N PHE A 90 -1.75 11.01 14.46
CA PHE A 90 -0.70 11.43 13.55
C PHE A 90 -0.36 12.92 13.69
N SER A 91 -1.32 13.75 14.11
CA SER A 91 -1.11 15.20 14.21
C SER A 91 -0.10 15.55 15.30
N SER A 92 -0.13 14.84 16.43
CA SER A 92 0.88 14.95 17.49
C SER A 92 2.31 14.70 16.99
N ILE A 93 2.51 13.65 16.18
CA ILE A 93 3.85 13.34 15.60
C ILE A 93 4.25 14.42 14.60
N ARG A 94 3.33 14.84 13.72
CA ARG A 94 3.59 15.89 12.73
C ARG A 94 3.98 17.21 13.40
N ASN A 95 3.26 17.61 14.46
CA ASN A 95 3.53 18.84 15.20
C ASN A 95 4.91 18.77 15.85
N TRP A 96 5.24 17.66 16.51
CA TRP A 96 6.57 17.45 17.06
C TRP A 96 7.68 17.57 15.99
N VAL A 97 7.51 16.95 14.81
CA VAL A 97 8.49 17.07 13.72
C VAL A 97 8.65 18.52 13.26
N VAL A 98 7.55 19.26 13.11
CA VAL A 98 7.61 20.68 12.69
C VAL A 98 8.33 21.52 13.75
N GLU A 99 7.95 21.38 15.02
CA GLU A 99 8.55 22.10 16.15
C GLU A 99 10.04 21.80 16.33
N ASN A 100 10.48 20.61 15.96
CA ASN A 100 11.87 20.14 16.10
C ASN A 100 12.63 20.11 14.77
N SER A 101 12.04 20.62 13.68
CA SER A 101 12.70 20.68 12.38
C SER A 101 13.73 21.80 12.36
N ILE A 102 14.93 21.49 11.82
CA ILE A 102 15.95 22.50 11.58
C ILE A 102 15.54 23.23 10.31
N VAL A 103 15.09 24.48 10.45
CA VAL A 103 14.89 25.35 9.28
C VAL A 103 16.28 25.75 8.80
N LEU A 104 16.66 25.29 7.60
CA LEU A 104 17.86 25.75 6.93
C LEU A 104 17.57 27.17 6.40
N GLU A 105 18.11 28.19 7.06
CA GLU A 105 18.15 29.54 6.51
C GLU A 105 19.17 29.56 5.35
N ASN A 106 18.73 30.01 4.17
CA ASN A 106 19.58 30.30 3.02
C ASN A 106 20.12 31.73 3.11
#